data_AF-A0A9Q3CY25-F1
#
_entry.id   AF-A0A9Q3CY25-F1
#
_cell.length_a   1.000
_cell.length_b   1.000
_cell.length_c   1.000
_cell.angle_alpha   90.00
_cell.angle_beta   90.00
_cell.angle_gamma   90.00
#
_symmetry.space_group_name_H-M   'P 1'
#
loop_
_entity.id
_entity.type
_entity.pdbx_description
1 polymer ?
#
loop_
_entity_poly.entity_id
_entity_poly.type
_entity_poly.pdbx_seq_one_letter_code
_entity_poly.pdbx_strand_id
1 'polypeptide(L)'
;MQKDVCKIISNAKERWDKRHEPPEFKIGDLVLMSNLNFNNIKGPKKMKDCFAGSFMLKALHGPNAVQLELTGELLNKYPDFPVSLINPYSSSDKELFPLINKPPLETPPL
;
A
#
# COMPACT_ATOMS: atom_id res chain seq x y z
N MET A 1 -11.04 11.79 38.67
CA MET A 1 -9.72 11.73 38.01
C MET A 1 -9.48 10.41 37.30
N GLN A 2 -9.29 9.25 37.96
CA GLN A 2 -9.04 7.99 37.24
C GLN A 2 -10.23 7.50 36.37
N LYS A 3 -11.47 7.67 36.85
CA LYS A 3 -12.70 7.27 36.12
C LYS A 3 -12.92 8.06 34.82
N ASP A 4 -12.51 9.33 34.82
CA ASP A 4 -12.69 10.23 33.67
C ASP A 4 -11.72 9.86 32.54
N VAL A 5 -10.50 9.47 32.88
CA VAL A 5 -9.47 9.02 31.92
C VAL A 5 -9.89 7.70 31.25
N CYS A 6 -10.37 6.71 32.01
CA CYS A 6 -10.83 5.44 31.44
C CYS A 6 -12.00 5.64 30.47
N LYS A 7 -12.92 6.56 30.79
CA LYS A 7 -14.06 6.90 29.92
C LYS A 7 -13.62 7.60 28.62
N ILE A 8 -12.58 8.43 28.68
CA ILE A 8 -12.00 9.06 27.49
C ILE A 8 -11.35 8.01 26.59
N ILE A 9 -10.59 7.08 27.17
CA ILE A 9 -9.91 5.99 26.44
C ILE A 9 -10.95 5.07 25.78
N SER A 10 -11.99 4.66 26.50
CA SER A 10 -13.04 3.80 25.94
C SER A 10 -13.78 4.47 24.77
N ASN A 11 -14.15 5.75 24.93
CA ASN A 11 -14.81 6.52 23.86
C ASN A 11 -13.90 6.74 22.64
N ALA A 12 -12.58 6.84 22.84
CA ALA A 12 -11.62 6.92 21.74
C ALA A 12 -11.52 5.60 20.99
N LYS A 13 -11.44 4.48 21.73
CA LYS A 13 -11.42 3.13 21.15
C LYS A 13 -12.69 2.85 20.33
N GLU A 14 -13.87 3.07 20.90
CA GLU A 14 -15.14 2.84 20.18
C GLU A 14 -15.27 3.67 18.90
N ARG A 15 -14.78 4.92 18.90
CA ARG A 15 -14.78 5.76 17.70
C ARG A 15 -13.82 5.25 16.63
N TRP A 16 -12.69 4.69 17.04
CA TRP A 16 -11.72 4.11 16.13
C TRP A 16 -12.26 2.81 15.53
N ASP A 17 -12.73 1.88 16.38
CA ASP A 17 -13.30 0.59 15.99
C ASP A 17 -14.48 0.76 15.01
N LYS A 18 -15.32 1.79 15.19
CA LYS A 18 -16.45 2.09 14.27
C LYS A 18 -16.03 2.62 12.90
N ARG A 19 -14.84 3.20 12.78
CA ARG A 19 -14.36 3.86 11.55
C ARG A 19 -13.31 3.06 10.81
N HIS A 20 -12.63 2.13 11.49
CA HIS A 20 -11.55 1.34 10.93
C HIS A 20 -12.02 -0.10 10.76
N GLU A 21 -12.36 -0.44 9.52
CA GLU A 21 -12.42 -1.82 9.08
C GLU A 21 -11.06 -2.17 8.47
N PRO A 22 -10.32 -3.16 9.00
CA PRO A 22 -9.09 -3.60 8.39
C PRO A 22 -9.39 -4.18 7.01
N PRO A 23 -8.62 -3.84 5.97
CA PRO A 23 -8.81 -4.46 4.67
C PRO A 23 -8.49 -5.95 4.77
N GLU A 24 -9.38 -6.79 4.23
CA GLU A 24 -9.14 -8.22 4.10
C GLU A 24 -8.26 -8.48 2.88
N PHE A 25 -7.12 -9.11 3.09
CA PHE A 25 -6.19 -9.50 2.03
C PHE A 25 -6.19 -11.01 1.88
N LYS A 26 -6.08 -11.51 0.66
CA LYS A 26 -5.90 -12.93 0.37
C LYS A 26 -4.54 -13.18 -0.25
N ILE A 27 -4.02 -14.38 -0.03
CA ILE A 27 -2.77 -14.82 -0.67
C ILE A 27 -3.02 -14.88 -2.18
N GLY A 28 -2.12 -14.28 -2.96
CA GLY A 28 -2.23 -14.14 -4.41
C GLY A 28 -2.83 -12.81 -4.89
N ASP A 29 -3.37 -11.98 -4.00
CA ASP A 29 -3.87 -10.66 -4.38
C ASP A 29 -2.71 -9.74 -4.80
N LEU A 30 -2.99 -8.87 -5.77
CA LEU A 30 -2.09 -7.79 -6.15
C LEU A 30 -2.31 -6.61 -5.22
N VAL A 31 -1.22 -6.05 -4.72
CA VAL A 31 -1.26 -4.93 -3.79
C VAL A 31 -0.19 -3.90 -4.10
N LEU A 32 -0.45 -2.65 -3.73
CA LEU A 32 0.47 -1.53 -3.82
C LEU A 32 1.14 -1.30 -2.47
N MET A 33 2.45 -1.07 -2.46
CA MET A 33 3.20 -0.71 -1.26
C MET A 33 3.42 0.80 -1.18
N SER A 34 3.18 1.42 -0.03
CA SER A 34 3.40 2.86 0.16
C SER A 34 4.88 3.22 0.32
N ASN A 35 5.34 4.18 -0.48
CA ASN A 35 6.72 4.69 -0.48
C ASN A 35 6.95 5.88 0.46
N LEU A 36 5.95 6.24 1.28
CA LEU A 36 6.00 7.44 2.14
C LEU A 36 7.23 7.44 3.06
N ASN A 37 7.56 6.28 3.63
CA ASN A 37 8.64 6.13 4.61
C ASN A 37 9.96 5.62 4.00
N PHE A 38 10.03 5.41 2.69
CA PHE A 38 11.22 4.91 2.02
C PHE A 38 12.05 6.08 1.48
N ASN A 39 13.23 6.29 2.07
CA ASN A 39 14.22 7.27 1.63
C ASN A 39 15.25 6.68 0.65
N ASN A 40 15.26 5.36 0.47
CA ASN A 40 16.23 4.64 -0.33
C ASN A 40 15.77 4.38 -1.78
N ILE A 41 14.59 4.90 -2.15
CA ILE A 41 14.06 4.79 -3.51
C ILE A 41 14.64 5.96 -4.31
N LYS A 42 15.10 5.68 -5.53
CA LYS A 42 15.78 6.66 -6.36
C LYS A 42 14.85 7.80 -6.75
N GLY A 43 15.29 9.04 -6.53
CA GLY A 43 14.61 10.26 -7.02
C GLY A 43 14.30 11.31 -5.96
N PRO A 44 13.94 12.54 -6.38
CA PRO A 44 13.61 13.62 -5.46
C PRO A 44 12.26 13.36 -4.78
N LYS A 45 12.16 13.66 -3.47
CA LYS A 45 10.97 13.39 -2.61
C LYS A 45 9.65 13.91 -3.18
N LYS A 46 9.67 14.96 -4.02
CA LYS A 46 8.47 15.57 -4.61
C LYS A 46 8.01 14.92 -5.92
N MET A 47 8.89 14.18 -6.60
CA MET A 47 8.61 13.55 -7.90
C MET A 47 8.48 12.02 -7.78
N LYS A 48 8.82 11.45 -6.62
CA LYS A 48 8.67 10.02 -6.39
C LYS A 48 7.19 9.63 -6.31
N ASP A 49 6.88 8.45 -6.84
CA ASP A 49 5.54 7.88 -6.70
C ASP A 49 5.26 7.58 -5.22
N CYS A 50 4.04 7.91 -4.79
CA CYS A 50 3.55 7.62 -3.44
C CYS A 50 3.45 6.11 -3.17
N PHE A 51 3.31 5.30 -4.23
CA PHE A 51 3.18 3.86 -4.17
C PHE A 51 4.15 3.19 -5.13
N ALA A 52 4.80 2.12 -4.68
CA ALA A 52 5.54 1.21 -5.54
C ALA A 52 4.62 0.06 -5.94
N GLY A 53 4.70 -0.30 -7.23
CA GLY A 53 4.35 -1.55 -7.90
C GLY A 53 3.18 -2.41 -7.37
N SER A 54 2.49 -3.09 -8.28
CA SER A 54 1.65 -4.22 -7.90
C SER A 54 2.54 -5.40 -7.52
N PHE A 55 2.63 -5.69 -6.22
CA PHE A 55 3.31 -6.86 -5.69
C PHE A 55 2.29 -7.96 -5.39
N MET A 56 2.72 -9.21 -5.57
CA MET A 56 1.89 -10.36 -5.21
C MET A 56 2.03 -10.65 -3.72
N LEU A 57 0.90 -10.85 -3.05
CA LEU A 57 0.86 -11.32 -1.67
C LEU A 57 1.24 -12.79 -1.60
N LYS A 58 2.37 -13.09 -0.93
CA LYS A 58 2.89 -14.45 -0.79
C LYS A 58 2.38 -15.15 0.46
N ALA A 59 2.31 -14.42 1.58
CA ALA A 59 1.85 -14.96 2.85
C ALA A 59 1.27 -13.85 3.73
N LEU A 60 0.41 -14.24 4.67
CA LEU A 60 -0.15 -13.36 5.69
C LEU A 60 0.39 -13.77 7.05
N HIS A 61 1.12 -12.88 7.70
CA HIS A 61 1.67 -13.07 9.04
C HIS A 61 0.71 -12.48 10.07
N GLY A 62 -0.34 -13.27 10.37
CA GLY A 62 -1.42 -12.84 11.24
C GLY A 62 -2.22 -11.66 10.66
N PRO A 63 -2.90 -10.86 11.51
CA PRO A 63 -3.79 -9.79 11.04
C PRO A 63 -3.06 -8.49 10.68
N ASN A 64 -1.77 -8.36 10.99
CA ASN A 64 -1.09 -7.06 10.98
C ASN A 64 0.09 -6.97 10.02
N ALA A 65 0.63 -8.10 9.55
CA ALA A 65 1.77 -8.11 8.65
C ALA A 65 1.51 -9.06 7.47
N VAL A 66 2.09 -8.72 6.33
CA VAL A 66 2.00 -9.53 5.12
C VAL A 66 3.32 -9.58 4.41
N GLN A 67 3.56 -10.66 3.70
CA GLN A 67 4.77 -10.91 2.95
C GLN A 67 4.52 -10.68 1.47
N LEU A 68 5.30 -9.79 0.86
CA LEU A 68 5.20 -9.45 -0.55
C LEU A 68 6.33 -10.09 -1.36
N GLU A 69 6.03 -10.43 -2.60
CA GLU A 69 7.04 -10.77 -3.59
C GLU A 69 7.57 -9.48 -4.23
N LEU A 70 8.72 -9.00 -3.74
CA LEU A 70 9.35 -7.76 -4.19
C LEU A 70 10.19 -7.99 -5.45
N THR A 71 10.23 -6.96 -6.30
CA THR A 71 10.99 -6.96 -7.55
C THR A 71 11.84 -5.69 -7.68
N GLY A 72 12.83 -5.71 -8.59
CA GLY A 72 13.66 -4.55 -8.92
C GLY A 72 14.50 -4.02 -7.75
N GLU A 73 14.46 -2.70 -7.52
CA GLU A 73 15.24 -2.01 -6.48
C GLU A 73 14.89 -2.45 -5.04
N LEU A 74 13.74 -3.10 -4.87
CA LEU A 74 13.22 -3.54 -3.58
C LEU A 74 13.54 -5.00 -3.25
N LEU A 75 14.18 -5.73 -4.17
CA LEU A 75 14.49 -7.16 -3.99
C LEU A 75 15.42 -7.44 -2.80
N ASN A 76 16.29 -6.48 -2.46
CA ASN A 76 17.20 -6.58 -1.31
C ASN A 76 16.57 -6.03 0.00
N LYS A 77 15.28 -5.73 0.02
CA LYS A 77 14.56 -5.27 1.22
C LYS A 77 13.85 -6.44 1.88
N TYR A 78 13.58 -6.26 3.18
CA TYR A 78 12.79 -7.22 3.93
C TYR A 78 11.37 -7.29 3.35
N PRO A 79 10.84 -8.48 3.02
CA PRO A 79 9.59 -8.63 2.27
C PRO A 79 8.33 -8.52 3.12
N ASP A 80 8.44 -8.52 4.46
CA ASP A 80 7.25 -8.38 5.30
C ASP A 80 6.98 -6.91 5.64
N PHE A 81 5.75 -6.50 5.39
CA PHE A 81 5.28 -5.15 5.62
C PHE A 81 4.02 -5.14 6.49
N PRO A 82 3.84 -4.10 7.32
CA PRO A 82 2.60 -3.92 8.04
C PRO A 82 1.46 -3.62 7.06
N VAL A 83 0.27 -4.13 7.36
CA VAL A 83 -0.96 -3.98 6.56
C VAL A 83 -1.30 -2.51 6.28
N SER A 84 -0.96 -1.61 7.21
CA SER A 84 -1.20 -0.17 7.07
C SER A 84 -0.44 0.51 5.92
N LEU A 85 0.65 -0.10 5.43
CA LEU A 85 1.44 0.43 4.32
C LEU A 85 0.98 -0.13 2.97
N ILE A 86 -0.05 -0.96 2.96
CA ILE A 86 -0.46 -1.72 1.79
C ILE A 86 -1.87 -1.32 1.38
N ASN A 87 -2.02 -1.08 0.08
CA ASN A 87 -3.30 -0.78 -0.52
C ASN A 87 -3.67 -1.86 -1.53
N PRO A 88 -4.97 -2.23 -1.63
CA PRO A 88 -5.43 -3.14 -2.66
C PRO A 88 -5.17 -2.54 -4.05
N TYR A 89 -4.62 -3.35 -4.97
CA TYR A 89 -4.44 -2.93 -6.34
C TYR A 89 -5.76 -3.09 -7.11
N SER A 90 -6.20 -2.02 -7.77
CA SER A 90 -7.32 -2.06 -8.71
C SER A 90 -6.78 -1.89 -10.12
N SER A 91 -7.01 -2.89 -10.97
CA SER A 91 -6.70 -2.78 -12.39
C SER A 91 -7.65 -1.77 -13.04
N SER A 92 -7.11 -0.89 -13.89
CA SER A 92 -7.96 0.02 -14.67
C SER A 92 -8.84 -0.77 -15.63
N ASP A 93 -10.16 -0.61 -15.52
CA ASP A 93 -11.11 -1.22 -16.45
C ASP A 93 -10.95 -0.60 -17.84
N LYS A 94 -10.63 -1.45 -18.81
CA LYS A 94 -10.36 -1.02 -20.20
C LYS A 94 -11.61 -0.49 -20.90
N GLU A 95 -12.79 -0.98 -20.51
CA GLU A 95 -14.07 -0.54 -21.05
C GLU A 95 -14.47 0.85 -20.55
N LEU A 96 -14.20 1.14 -19.28
CA LEU A 96 -14.49 2.44 -18.66
C LEU A 96 -13.44 3.50 -19.02
N PHE A 97 -12.18 3.09 -19.22
CA PHE A 97 -11.07 4.01 -19.47
C PHE A 97 -10.24 3.64 -20.70
N PRO A 98 -10.81 3.72 -21.92
CA PRO A 98 -10.11 3.34 -23.15
C PRO A 98 -8.90 4.23 -23.48
N LEU A 99 -8.86 5.47 -22.97
CA LEU A 99 -7.83 6.47 -23.27
C LEU A 99 -6.55 6.37 -22.44
N ILE A 100 -6.53 5.55 -21.36
CA ILE A 100 -5.35 5.40 -20.48
C ILE A 100 -4.23 4.61 -21.17
N ASN A 101 -4.57 3.74 -22.11
CA ASN A 101 -3.63 2.91 -22.87
C ASN A 101 -2.89 3.69 -23.99
N LYS A 102 -2.51 4.96 -23.77
CA LYS A 102 -1.62 5.62 -24.73
C LYS A 102 -0.24 4.94 -24.65
N PRO A 103 0.32 4.51 -25.79
CA PRO A 103 1.68 3.97 -25.82
C PRO A 103 2.68 5.02 -25.29
N PRO A 104 3.86 4.59 -24.80
CA PRO A 104 4.92 5.51 -24.40
C PRO A 104 5.16 6.53 -25.50
N LEU A 105 5.26 7.81 -25.15
CA LEU A 105 5.64 8.88 -26.07
C LEU A 105 6.89 8.42 -26.85
N GLU A 106 6.74 8.21 -28.16
CA GLU A 106 7.85 7.87 -29.02
C GLU A 106 8.92 8.95 -28.84
N THR A 107 10.09 8.57 -28.33
CA THR A 107 11.22 9.49 -28.24
C THR A 107 11.60 9.87 -29.67
N PRO A 108 11.56 11.16 -30.04
CA PRO A 108 11.95 11.55 -31.39
C PRO A 108 13.40 11.11 -31.65
N PRO A 109 13.70 10.54 -32.83
CA PRO A 109 15.07 10.17 -33.17
C PRO A 109 15.98 11.40 -33.16
N LEU A 110 17.21 11.19 -32.68
CA LEU A 110 18.29 12.19 -32.54
C LEU A 110 18.59 12.94 -33.85
#